data_AF-A0A3B1CDF8-F1
#
_entry.id   AF-A0A3B1CDF8-F1
#
_cell.length_a   1.000
_cell.length_b   1.000
_cell.length_c   1.000
_cell.angle_alpha   90.00
_cell.angle_beta   90.00
_cell.angle_gamma   90.00
#
_symmetry.space_group_name_H-M   'P 1'
#
loop_
_entity.id
_entity.type
_entity.pdbx_description
1 polymer ?
#
loop_
_entity_poly.entity_id
_entity_poly.type
_entity_poly.pdbx_seq_one_letter_code
_entity_poly.pdbx_strand_id
1 'polypeptide(L)'
;MAGAKVDYYPAAHWRRGAKGGVECRLCPFNCSLLEGKTGICKGKKNIGGSLKAVNYGLTTSMNMDPIEKKPLYHFFPGSRILSIGPCGCNLKCNFCQNYSISQEGCPTRFFSPEEVVNFALSRGSIGIAYTYTEPLIWFEYVLDCSKAARAKGLKNVLVTNGVINPDPLDELIPWIDAMNIDIKSMDDRFYKKICKGPLDAVLDTVKRAVGSVHVEITNLVIPGLNDSDDMFFKLTDFLAGLDPLIPLHFSRYHPDYRQTAPPTPLETLERAAVIASEKLKHLFIGNIASDSANQTLCPKCRKVIIERSGYVVDKVTIDNGKCGFCGAETGVIGA
;
A
#
# COMPACT_ATOMS: atom_id res chain seq x y z
N MET A 1 17.57 26.97 -1.27
CA MET A 1 16.64 28.06 -0.93
C MET A 1 15.31 27.41 -0.57
N ALA A 2 14.80 27.62 0.64
CA ALA A 2 13.50 27.06 1.02
C ALA A 2 12.42 27.71 0.11
N GLY A 3 11.79 26.91 -0.76
CA GLY A 3 10.72 27.36 -1.63
C GLY A 3 9.61 28.00 -0.79
N ALA A 4 9.05 29.11 -1.27
CA ALA A 4 7.97 29.81 -0.59
C ALA A 4 6.84 28.83 -0.23
N LYS A 5 6.38 28.88 1.02
CA LYS A 5 5.26 28.08 1.53
C LYS A 5 4.00 28.46 0.74
N VAL A 6 3.65 27.66 -0.26
CA VAL A 6 2.35 27.78 -0.93
C VAL A 6 1.32 27.07 -0.06
N ASP A 7 0.22 27.74 0.27
CA ASP A 7 -0.83 27.17 1.12
C ASP A 7 -1.51 25.94 0.48
N TYR A 8 -1.38 25.77 -0.84
CA TYR A 8 -1.94 24.67 -1.60
C TYR A 8 -1.35 24.56 -3.01
N TYR A 9 -1.47 23.38 -3.62
CA TYR A 9 -1.05 23.11 -5.00
C TYR A 9 -2.26 22.84 -5.90
N PRO A 10 -2.18 23.04 -7.23
CA PRO A 10 -3.24 22.59 -8.14
C PRO A 10 -3.50 21.08 -7.98
N ALA A 11 -4.76 20.66 -7.94
CA ALA A 11 -5.10 19.24 -7.97
C ALA A 11 -5.32 18.74 -9.40
N ALA A 12 -4.96 17.48 -9.65
CA ALA A 12 -5.27 16.74 -10.87
C ALA A 12 -6.64 16.03 -10.78
N HIS A 13 -7.08 15.46 -11.89
CA HIS A 13 -8.29 14.62 -12.01
C HIS A 13 -9.54 15.24 -11.36
N TRP A 14 -10.03 16.34 -11.93
CA TRP A 14 -11.29 16.94 -11.53
C TRP A 14 -11.94 17.66 -12.71
N ARG A 15 -13.22 17.97 -12.59
CA ARG A 15 -13.94 18.82 -13.55
C ARG A 15 -14.71 19.92 -12.85
N ARG A 16 -14.99 21.01 -13.56
CA ARG A 16 -15.92 22.04 -13.09
C ARG A 16 -17.31 21.44 -12.91
N GLY A 17 -17.93 21.70 -11.77
CA GLY A 17 -19.31 21.41 -11.48
C GLY A 17 -20.20 22.65 -11.62
N ALA A 18 -21.49 22.50 -11.31
CA ALA A 18 -22.43 23.61 -11.33
C ALA A 18 -22.13 24.64 -10.21
N LYS A 19 -22.48 25.91 -10.45
CA LYS A 19 -22.43 27.01 -9.45
C LYS A 19 -21.05 27.19 -8.78
N GLY A 20 -19.96 27.10 -9.55
CA GLY A 20 -18.60 27.23 -9.02
C GLY A 20 -18.11 26.01 -8.21
N GLY A 21 -18.89 24.92 -8.20
CA GLY A 21 -18.46 23.66 -7.63
C GLY A 21 -17.39 22.97 -8.47
N VAL A 22 -16.76 21.96 -7.87
CA VAL A 22 -15.82 21.06 -8.54
C VAL A 22 -16.19 19.61 -8.21
N GLU A 23 -15.97 18.72 -9.15
CA GLU A 23 -16.09 17.28 -8.95
C GLU A 23 -14.69 16.66 -8.99
N CYS A 24 -14.21 16.18 -7.85
CA CYS A 24 -12.97 15.43 -7.77
C CYS A 24 -13.19 14.04 -8.36
N ARG A 25 -12.29 13.59 -9.24
CA ARG A 25 -12.34 12.30 -9.95
C ARG A 25 -11.10 11.44 -9.66
N LEU A 26 -10.38 11.74 -8.59
CA LEU A 26 -9.22 10.96 -8.18
C LEU A 26 -9.59 9.54 -7.74
N CYS A 27 -10.72 9.36 -7.06
CA CYS A 27 -11.18 8.07 -6.57
C CYS A 27 -12.71 7.93 -6.72
N PRO A 28 -13.27 6.72 -6.61
CA PRO A 28 -14.66 6.45 -6.96
C PRO A 28 -15.71 7.19 -6.10
N PHE A 29 -15.29 7.81 -5.00
CA PHE A 29 -16.17 8.66 -4.18
C PHE A 29 -16.65 9.92 -4.92
N ASN A 30 -15.95 10.33 -5.98
CA ASN A 30 -16.33 11.41 -6.88
C ASN A 30 -16.86 12.68 -6.17
N CYS A 31 -16.13 13.15 -5.14
CA CYS A 31 -16.63 14.19 -4.24
C CYS A 31 -17.02 15.46 -5.01
N SER A 32 -18.28 15.88 -4.87
CA SER A 32 -18.79 17.16 -5.36
C SER A 32 -18.63 18.24 -4.29
N LEU A 33 -17.77 19.22 -4.55
CA LEU A 33 -17.33 20.21 -3.58
C LEU A 33 -17.73 21.62 -4.03
N LEU A 34 -18.63 22.25 -3.28
CA LEU A 34 -18.87 23.69 -3.38
C LEU A 34 -17.66 24.49 -2.88
N GLU A 35 -17.62 25.79 -3.18
CA GLU A 35 -16.55 26.68 -2.73
C GLU A 35 -16.26 26.52 -1.22
N GLY A 36 -14.98 26.43 -0.87
CA GLY A 36 -14.53 26.25 0.51
C GLY A 36 -14.74 24.85 1.11
N LYS A 37 -15.39 23.91 0.40
CA LYS A 37 -15.59 22.53 0.88
C LYS A 37 -14.38 21.64 0.60
N THR A 38 -14.16 20.68 1.49
CA THR A 38 -13.05 19.72 1.46
C THR A 38 -13.59 18.31 1.20
N GLY A 39 -12.88 17.52 0.40
CA GLY A 39 -13.19 16.12 0.14
C GLY A 39 -13.08 15.25 1.39
N ILE A 40 -13.68 14.06 1.34
CA ILE A 40 -13.76 13.14 2.48
C ILE A 40 -12.38 12.68 3.00
N CYS A 41 -11.37 12.69 2.12
CA CYS A 41 -9.99 12.36 2.44
C CYS A 41 -9.24 13.47 3.16
N LYS A 42 -9.83 14.68 3.27
CA LYS A 42 -9.23 15.91 3.81
C LYS A 42 -8.05 16.48 2.99
N GLY A 43 -7.60 15.81 1.94
CA GLY A 43 -6.47 16.25 1.10
C GLY A 43 -6.82 17.21 -0.04
N LYS A 44 -8.10 17.36 -0.39
CA LYS A 44 -8.55 18.16 -1.54
C LYS A 44 -9.60 19.18 -1.14
N LYS A 45 -9.46 20.43 -1.59
CA LYS A 45 -10.40 21.52 -1.28
C LYS A 45 -10.73 22.33 -2.53
N ASN A 46 -11.99 22.76 -2.65
CA ASN A 46 -12.36 23.74 -3.67
C ASN A 46 -11.98 25.15 -3.19
N ILE A 47 -11.10 25.83 -3.93
CA ILE A 47 -10.66 27.19 -3.65
C ILE A 47 -10.72 27.99 -4.96
N GLY A 48 -11.57 29.01 -5.01
CA GLY A 48 -11.77 29.84 -6.20
C GLY A 48 -12.33 29.05 -7.38
N GLY A 49 -13.27 28.13 -7.14
CA GLY A 49 -13.87 27.29 -8.17
C GLY A 49 -12.89 26.33 -8.86
N SER A 50 -11.80 25.98 -8.18
CA SER A 50 -10.79 25.02 -8.66
C SER A 50 -10.38 24.06 -7.55
N LEU A 51 -10.19 22.79 -7.89
CA LEU A 51 -9.73 21.82 -6.90
C LEU A 51 -8.24 22.02 -6.60
N LYS A 52 -7.89 22.07 -5.32
CA LYS A 52 -6.53 22.23 -4.82
C LYS A 52 -6.12 21.08 -3.91
N ALA A 53 -4.87 20.64 -4.03
CA ALA A 53 -4.21 19.71 -3.13
C ALA A 53 -3.69 20.49 -1.91
N VAL A 54 -4.44 20.41 -0.80
CA VAL A 54 -4.11 21.14 0.44
C VAL A 54 -3.21 20.34 1.39
N ASN A 55 -2.96 19.07 1.08
CA ASN A 55 -2.06 18.21 1.82
C ASN A 55 -0.70 18.00 1.12
N TYR A 56 -0.44 18.60 -0.05
CA TYR A 56 0.79 18.40 -0.81
C TYR A 56 2.05 18.63 0.05
N GLY A 57 2.95 17.65 0.11
CA GLY A 57 4.16 17.70 0.94
C GLY A 57 3.95 17.67 2.46
N LEU A 58 2.71 17.75 2.95
CA LEU A 58 2.38 17.69 4.39
C LEU A 58 2.50 16.26 4.92
N THR A 59 3.67 15.97 5.48
CA THR A 59 4.09 14.64 5.93
C THR A 59 3.87 14.50 7.44
N THR A 60 3.23 13.42 7.89
CA THR A 60 3.04 13.12 9.32
C THR A 60 4.12 12.20 9.88
N SER A 61 4.68 11.33 9.05
CA SER A 61 5.66 10.33 9.47
C SER A 61 6.71 10.15 8.38
N MET A 62 7.98 10.10 8.79
CA MET A 62 9.14 9.91 7.91
C MET A 62 10.19 9.08 8.63
N ASN A 63 10.44 7.84 8.20
CA ASN A 63 11.41 6.94 8.83
C ASN A 63 12.15 6.08 7.80
N MET A 64 13.38 5.68 8.12
CA MET A 64 14.09 4.63 7.37
C MET A 64 13.67 3.26 7.90
N ASP A 65 12.75 2.61 7.21
CA ASP A 65 12.21 1.29 7.55
C ASP A 65 12.85 0.20 6.67
N PRO A 66 12.91 -1.07 7.13
CA PRO A 66 13.19 -2.21 6.25
C PRO A 66 12.03 -2.41 5.26
N ILE A 67 12.30 -2.90 4.06
CA ILE A 67 11.27 -3.16 3.04
C ILE A 67 10.26 -4.21 3.51
N GLU A 68 10.69 -5.12 4.38
CA GLU A 68 9.86 -6.13 5.03
C GLU A 68 8.73 -5.51 5.86
N LYS A 69 8.92 -4.32 6.41
CA LYS A 69 7.85 -3.61 7.14
C LYS A 69 6.76 -3.04 6.21
N LYS A 70 6.98 -3.04 4.89
CA LYS A 70 6.01 -2.60 3.85
C LYS A 70 5.29 -3.78 3.19
N PRO A 71 5.14 -4.87 3.94
CA PRO A 71 5.04 -6.26 3.45
C PRO A 71 5.43 -6.44 1.98
N LEU A 72 6.67 -6.09 1.65
CA LEU A 72 7.26 -6.29 0.33
C LEU A 72 8.46 -7.22 0.46
N TYR A 73 8.19 -8.49 0.72
CA TYR A 73 9.25 -9.47 1.00
C TYR A 73 10.01 -9.86 -0.26
N HIS A 74 9.40 -9.74 -1.43
CA HIS A 74 9.94 -10.16 -2.72
C HIS A 74 10.41 -8.98 -3.57
N PHE A 75 10.51 -7.79 -2.98
CA PHE A 75 11.06 -6.60 -3.64
C PHE A 75 12.25 -6.06 -2.85
N PHE A 76 13.46 -6.25 -3.36
CA PHE A 76 14.72 -5.83 -2.74
C PHE A 76 14.88 -6.32 -1.28
N PRO A 77 14.74 -7.64 -1.01
CA PRO A 77 14.77 -8.19 0.35
C PRO A 77 16.02 -7.74 1.13
N GLY A 78 15.83 -7.32 2.38
CA GLY A 78 16.88 -6.87 3.29
C GLY A 78 17.28 -5.41 3.12
N SER A 79 16.72 -4.73 2.12
CA SER A 79 17.00 -3.32 1.86
C SER A 79 16.25 -2.38 2.81
N ARG A 80 16.83 -1.19 3.01
CA ARG A 80 16.16 -0.09 3.73
C ARG A 80 15.54 0.89 2.75
N ILE A 81 14.34 1.36 3.08
CA ILE A 81 13.58 2.31 2.27
C ILE A 81 13.08 3.48 3.11
N LEU A 82 13.15 4.69 2.54
CA LEU A 82 12.61 5.88 3.16
C LEU A 82 11.09 5.84 3.09
N SER A 83 10.45 5.75 4.24
CA SER A 83 9.01 5.63 4.37
C SER A 83 8.41 6.96 4.77
N ILE A 84 7.45 7.45 3.99
CA ILE A 84 6.75 8.71 4.25
C ILE A 84 5.24 8.51 4.13
N GLY A 85 4.47 9.31 4.88
CA GLY A 85 3.01 9.21 4.87
C GLY A 85 2.30 10.54 5.03
N PRO A 86 1.14 10.73 4.36
CA PRO A 86 0.28 11.88 4.56
C PRO A 86 -0.59 11.71 5.82
N CYS A 87 -1.27 12.78 6.19
CA CYS A 87 -2.41 12.72 7.11
C CYS A 87 -3.72 12.50 6.33
N GLY A 88 -4.62 11.68 6.86
CA GLY A 88 -5.93 11.40 6.25
C GLY A 88 -6.02 10.09 5.48
N CYS A 89 -7.23 9.73 5.06
CA CYS A 89 -7.52 8.54 4.25
C CYS A 89 -8.89 8.70 3.57
N ASN A 90 -9.04 8.15 2.36
CA ASN A 90 -10.32 8.10 1.64
C ASN A 90 -11.26 7.00 2.15
N LEU A 91 -10.77 6.03 2.93
CA LEU A 91 -11.57 5.04 3.65
C LEU A 91 -11.80 5.43 5.12
N LYS A 92 -12.83 4.82 5.73
CA LYS A 92 -13.22 4.97 7.14
C LYS A 92 -13.23 3.63 7.89
N CYS A 93 -12.23 2.79 7.62
CA CYS A 93 -12.08 1.48 8.25
C CYS A 93 -12.16 1.58 9.78
N ASN A 94 -13.11 0.87 10.39
CA ASN A 94 -13.33 0.91 11.83
C ASN A 94 -12.28 0.11 12.65
N PHE A 95 -11.35 -0.57 11.97
CA PHE A 95 -10.23 -1.35 12.52
C PHE A 95 -8.85 -0.74 12.21
N CYS A 96 -8.81 0.49 11.68
CA CYS A 96 -7.56 1.09 11.21
C CYS A 96 -6.54 1.23 12.36
N GLN A 97 -5.40 0.54 12.26
CA GLN A 97 -4.33 0.65 13.26
C GLN A 97 -3.67 2.05 13.25
N ASN A 98 -3.77 2.75 12.12
CA ASN A 98 -3.31 4.13 11.97
C ASN A 98 -4.48 5.14 12.08
N TYR A 99 -5.52 4.85 12.87
CA TYR A 99 -6.72 5.70 12.94
C TYR A 99 -6.43 7.13 13.41
N SER A 100 -5.48 7.33 14.33
CA SER A 100 -5.12 8.65 14.85
C SER A 100 -4.68 9.60 13.72
N ILE A 101 -3.79 9.12 12.84
CA ILE A 101 -3.29 9.90 11.69
C ILE A 101 -4.18 9.83 10.44
N SER A 102 -5.05 8.82 10.31
CA SER A 102 -5.94 8.69 9.14
C SER A 102 -7.34 9.29 9.34
N GLN A 103 -7.86 9.32 10.56
CA GLN A 103 -9.25 9.70 10.87
C GLN A 103 -9.34 10.98 11.71
N GLU A 104 -8.50 11.14 12.71
CA GLU A 104 -8.62 12.20 13.74
C GLU A 104 -7.88 13.49 13.35
N GLY A 105 -7.00 13.41 12.37
CA GLY A 105 -6.13 14.53 11.98
C GLY A 105 -4.87 14.54 12.82
N CYS A 106 -3.80 15.12 12.28
CA CYS A 106 -2.48 14.99 12.86
C CYS A 106 -1.58 16.17 12.47
N PRO A 107 -0.58 16.50 13.32
CA PRO A 107 0.46 17.44 12.95
C PRO A 107 1.19 16.97 11.70
N THR A 108 1.55 17.90 10.83
CA THR A 108 2.31 17.61 9.62
C THR A 108 3.43 18.62 9.45
N ARG A 109 4.49 18.20 8.76
CA ARG A 109 5.58 19.05 8.33
C ARG A 109 5.70 18.97 6.82
N PHE A 110 5.89 20.12 6.19
CA PHE A 110 6.14 20.18 4.75
C PHE A 110 7.53 19.66 4.43
N PHE A 111 7.61 18.78 3.43
CA PHE A 111 8.83 18.43 2.71
C PHE A 111 8.54 18.57 1.22
N SER A 112 9.47 19.17 0.49
CA SER A 112 9.44 19.18 -0.97
C SER A 112 9.90 17.83 -1.54
N PRO A 113 9.52 17.50 -2.79
CA PRO A 113 10.01 16.29 -3.46
C PRO A 113 11.55 16.17 -3.46
N GLU A 114 12.25 17.29 -3.67
CA GLU A 114 13.71 17.32 -3.67
C GLU A 114 14.29 17.01 -2.28
N GLU A 115 13.72 17.57 -1.20
CA GLU A 115 14.15 17.28 0.17
C GLU A 115 13.98 15.79 0.51
N VAL A 116 12.88 15.16 0.11
CA VAL A 116 12.66 13.73 0.32
C VAL A 116 13.70 12.89 -0.44
N VAL A 117 13.93 13.20 -1.72
CA VAL A 117 14.91 12.49 -2.54
C VAL A 117 16.33 12.64 -1.99
N ASN A 118 16.73 13.85 -1.62
CA ASN A 118 18.05 14.10 -1.02
C ASN A 118 18.20 13.39 0.32
N PHE A 119 17.15 13.36 1.14
CA PHE A 119 17.16 12.60 2.39
C PHE A 119 17.34 11.10 2.13
N ALA A 120 16.59 10.52 1.18
CA ALA A 120 16.70 9.11 0.80
C ALA A 120 18.14 8.76 0.37
N LEU A 121 18.72 9.56 -0.52
CA LEU A 121 20.10 9.38 -1.00
C LEU A 121 21.11 9.46 0.15
N SER A 122 21.01 10.48 1.00
CA SER A 122 21.95 10.68 2.11
C SER A 122 21.94 9.54 3.15
N ARG A 123 20.89 8.71 3.15
CA ARG A 123 20.71 7.57 4.06
C ARG A 123 20.96 6.22 3.38
N GLY A 124 21.40 6.20 2.12
CA GLY A 124 21.60 4.95 1.37
C GLY A 124 20.30 4.17 1.16
N SER A 125 19.16 4.86 1.08
CA SER A 125 17.86 4.24 0.81
C SER A 125 17.82 3.69 -0.61
N ILE A 126 17.18 2.54 -0.82
CA ILE A 126 16.89 2.05 -2.19
C ILE A 126 15.83 2.91 -2.90
N GLY A 127 15.03 3.67 -2.15
CA GLY A 127 13.84 4.30 -2.70
C GLY A 127 13.01 5.11 -1.70
N ILE A 128 11.76 5.37 -2.09
CA ILE A 128 10.74 6.02 -1.27
C ILE A 128 9.51 5.10 -1.23
N ALA A 129 9.03 4.80 -0.03
CA ALA A 129 7.78 4.12 0.23
C ALA A 129 6.74 5.11 0.74
N TYR A 130 5.66 5.30 -0.01
CA TYR A 130 4.51 6.11 0.40
C TYR A 130 3.51 5.21 1.16
N THR A 131 3.31 5.46 2.44
CA THR A 131 2.72 4.50 3.40
C THR A 131 2.11 5.18 4.65
N TYR A 132 1.94 4.45 5.75
CA TYR A 132 1.34 4.79 7.04
C TYR A 132 -0.16 5.11 7.02
N THR A 133 -0.65 5.82 6.00
CA THR A 133 -2.09 6.07 5.80
C THR A 133 -2.50 5.64 4.39
N GLU A 134 -3.08 6.54 3.60
CA GLU A 134 -3.41 6.27 2.20
C GLU A 134 -2.61 7.21 1.28
N PRO A 135 -1.58 6.72 0.58
CA PRO A 135 -0.75 7.57 -0.27
C PRO A 135 -1.49 8.10 -1.51
N LEU A 136 -2.53 7.43 -2.02
CA LEU A 136 -3.22 7.86 -3.24
C LEU A 136 -4.00 9.17 -3.05
N ILE A 137 -4.36 9.55 -1.82
CA ILE A 137 -4.94 10.90 -1.56
C ILE A 137 -3.91 12.02 -1.72
N TRP A 138 -2.64 11.65 -1.86
CA TRP A 138 -1.46 12.49 -2.01
C TRP A 138 -0.90 12.45 -3.44
N PHE A 139 -1.76 12.08 -4.40
CA PHE A 139 -1.46 11.80 -5.80
C PHE A 139 -0.39 12.70 -6.45
N GLU A 140 -0.58 14.02 -6.47
CA GLU A 140 0.32 14.96 -7.15
C GLU A 140 1.69 14.97 -6.48
N TYR A 141 1.73 14.89 -5.15
CA TYR A 141 2.99 14.83 -4.41
C TYR A 141 3.72 13.52 -4.65
N VAL A 142 3.00 12.40 -4.66
CA VAL A 142 3.56 11.08 -5.00
C VAL A 142 4.11 11.08 -6.42
N LEU A 143 3.38 11.65 -7.39
CA LEU A 143 3.81 11.72 -8.79
C LEU A 143 5.10 12.54 -8.94
N ASP A 144 5.15 13.73 -8.32
CA ASP A 144 6.33 14.60 -8.36
C ASP A 144 7.53 13.98 -7.66
N CYS A 145 7.33 13.39 -6.47
CA CYS A 145 8.37 12.64 -5.78
C CYS A 145 8.85 11.44 -6.62
N SER A 146 7.94 10.73 -7.28
CA SER A 146 8.30 9.55 -8.05
C SER A 146 9.14 9.88 -9.28
N LYS A 147 8.79 10.96 -9.98
CA LYS A 147 9.60 11.52 -11.08
C LYS A 147 10.99 11.94 -10.59
N ALA A 148 11.06 12.68 -9.48
CA ALA A 148 12.32 13.15 -8.91
C ALA A 148 13.21 12.00 -8.40
N ALA A 149 12.63 11.00 -7.74
CA ALA A 149 13.31 9.82 -7.25
C ALA A 149 13.90 8.99 -8.40
N ARG A 150 13.09 8.73 -9.43
CA ARG A 150 13.54 7.95 -10.59
C ARG A 150 14.69 8.62 -11.34
N ALA A 151 14.68 9.94 -11.45
CA ALA A 151 15.78 10.71 -12.04
C ALA A 151 17.12 10.52 -11.29
N LYS A 152 17.08 10.01 -10.05
CA LYS A 152 18.25 9.68 -9.23
C LYS A 152 18.46 8.17 -9.04
N GLY A 153 17.75 7.32 -9.80
CA GLY A 153 17.85 5.87 -9.72
C GLY A 153 17.17 5.23 -8.50
N LEU A 154 16.43 6.02 -7.71
CA LEU A 154 15.65 5.52 -6.57
C LEU A 154 14.36 4.84 -7.03
N LYS A 155 13.94 3.83 -6.26
CA LYS A 155 12.67 3.10 -6.44
C LYS A 155 11.49 3.81 -5.79
N ASN A 156 10.30 3.63 -6.35
CA ASN A 156 9.05 4.13 -5.79
C ASN A 156 8.11 2.99 -5.40
N VAL A 157 7.60 3.05 -4.18
CA VAL A 157 6.76 2.01 -3.58
C VAL A 157 5.48 2.60 -3.01
N LEU A 158 4.33 1.98 -3.29
CA LEU A 158 3.06 2.30 -2.64
C LEU A 158 2.64 1.22 -1.66
N VAL A 159 2.26 1.60 -0.45
CA VAL A 159 1.48 0.76 0.47
C VAL A 159 0.11 1.38 0.59
N THR A 160 -0.89 0.79 -0.06
CA THR A 160 -2.17 1.45 -0.34
C THR A 160 -3.36 0.53 -0.10
N ASN A 161 -4.51 1.13 0.21
CA ASN A 161 -5.80 0.46 0.20
C ASN A 161 -6.37 0.23 -1.21
N GLY A 162 -5.75 0.78 -2.25
CA GLY A 162 -6.10 0.54 -3.66
C GLY A 162 -7.38 1.24 -4.14
N VAL A 163 -7.94 2.21 -3.40
CA VAL A 163 -9.15 2.92 -3.83
C VAL A 163 -8.79 4.16 -4.64
N ILE A 164 -8.74 4.01 -5.96
CA ILE A 164 -8.43 5.04 -6.96
C ILE A 164 -9.23 4.77 -8.24
N ASN A 165 -9.50 5.80 -9.03
CA ASN A 165 -10.12 5.61 -10.34
C ASN A 165 -9.08 5.12 -11.37
N PRO A 166 -9.52 4.47 -12.47
CA PRO A 166 -8.64 4.04 -13.57
C PRO A 166 -7.68 5.10 -14.11
N ASP A 167 -8.18 6.24 -14.60
CA ASP A 167 -7.31 7.22 -15.29
C ASP A 167 -6.17 7.75 -14.39
N PRO A 168 -6.43 8.16 -13.13
CA PRO A 168 -5.33 8.51 -12.21
C PRO A 168 -4.36 7.35 -11.96
N LEU A 169 -4.85 6.13 -11.80
CA LEU A 169 -3.98 4.97 -11.58
C LEU A 169 -3.08 4.71 -12.79
N ASP A 170 -3.64 4.75 -14.00
CA ASP A 170 -2.91 4.53 -15.25
C ASP A 170 -1.84 5.62 -15.48
N GLU A 171 -2.06 6.85 -15.01
CA GLU A 171 -1.04 7.91 -15.00
C GLU A 171 0.09 7.63 -14.00
N LEU A 172 -0.23 7.01 -12.86
CA LEU A 172 0.71 6.77 -11.77
C LEU A 172 1.56 5.52 -11.97
N ILE A 173 0.96 4.41 -12.45
CA ILE A 173 1.60 3.10 -12.63
C ILE A 173 2.99 3.19 -13.26
N PRO A 174 3.20 3.96 -14.36
CA PRO A 174 4.52 4.04 -15.00
C PRO A 174 5.62 4.50 -14.06
N TRP A 175 5.33 5.21 -12.97
CA TRP A 175 6.30 5.78 -12.03
C TRP A 175 6.55 4.94 -10.78
N ILE A 176 5.79 3.87 -10.59
CA ILE A 176 5.84 2.99 -9.41
C ILE A 176 6.58 1.70 -9.77
N ASP A 177 7.44 1.23 -8.87
CA ASP A 177 8.19 -0.01 -9.04
C ASP A 177 7.54 -1.19 -8.31
N ALA A 178 6.93 -0.94 -7.14
CA ALA A 178 6.18 -1.95 -6.39
C ALA A 178 4.98 -1.39 -5.62
N MET A 179 3.99 -2.25 -5.39
CA MET A 179 2.81 -1.96 -4.60
C MET A 179 2.56 -3.09 -3.60
N ASN A 180 2.38 -2.75 -2.32
CA ASN A 180 1.63 -3.58 -1.40
C ASN A 180 0.20 -3.06 -1.34
N ILE A 181 -0.76 -3.90 -1.71
CA ILE A 181 -2.18 -3.52 -1.79
C ILE A 181 -2.97 -4.30 -0.74
N ASP A 182 -3.69 -3.56 0.11
CA ASP A 182 -4.52 -4.16 1.14
C ASP A 182 -5.89 -4.58 0.59
N ILE A 183 -6.07 -5.89 0.31
CA ILE A 183 -7.40 -6.46 0.10
C ILE A 183 -7.97 -6.84 1.47
N LYS A 184 -8.92 -6.06 1.97
CA LYS A 184 -9.44 -6.18 3.34
C LYS A 184 -10.50 -7.26 3.49
N SER A 185 -11.19 -7.64 2.41
CA SER A 185 -12.19 -8.70 2.38
C SER A 185 -12.60 -8.95 0.93
N MET A 186 -13.13 -10.14 0.63
CA MET A 186 -13.78 -10.44 -0.66
C MET A 186 -15.31 -10.24 -0.61
N ASP A 187 -15.85 -9.67 0.48
CA ASP A 187 -17.26 -9.33 0.64
C ASP A 187 -17.47 -7.81 0.47
N ASP A 188 -18.24 -7.42 -0.55
CA ASP A 188 -18.63 -6.03 -0.79
C ASP A 188 -19.40 -5.41 0.40
N ARG A 189 -20.15 -6.22 1.17
CA ARG A 189 -20.84 -5.75 2.38
C ARG A 189 -19.86 -5.32 3.46
N PHE A 190 -18.71 -5.99 3.57
CA PHE A 190 -17.63 -5.59 4.46
C PHE A 190 -17.12 -4.20 4.06
N TYR A 191 -16.82 -3.99 2.78
CA TYR A 191 -16.34 -2.70 2.28
C TYR A 191 -17.36 -1.57 2.50
N LYS A 192 -18.64 -1.79 2.21
CA LYS A 192 -19.71 -0.81 2.42
C LYS A 192 -19.94 -0.48 3.90
N LYS A 193 -19.94 -1.48 4.78
CA LYS A 193 -20.29 -1.28 6.20
C LYS A 193 -19.09 -0.89 7.06
N ILE A 194 -17.96 -1.56 6.88
CA ILE A 194 -16.77 -1.51 7.74
C ILE A 194 -15.74 -0.50 7.20
N CYS A 195 -15.43 -0.54 5.90
CA CYS A 195 -14.45 0.37 5.28
C CYS A 195 -15.05 1.70 4.80
N LYS A 196 -16.36 1.73 4.57
CA LYS A 196 -17.08 2.81 3.87
C LYS A 196 -16.50 3.09 2.48
N GLY A 197 -16.20 2.05 1.72
CA GLY A 197 -15.60 2.18 0.39
C GLY A 197 -16.02 1.09 -0.60
N PRO A 198 -15.48 1.15 -1.82
CA PRO A 198 -15.79 0.23 -2.92
C PRO A 198 -14.76 -0.91 -3.04
N LEU A 199 -15.20 -2.18 -2.98
CA LEU A 199 -14.30 -3.35 -3.17
C LEU A 199 -13.84 -3.48 -4.63
N ASP A 200 -14.74 -3.27 -5.58
CA ASP A 200 -14.48 -3.36 -7.02
C ASP A 200 -13.30 -2.48 -7.46
N ALA A 201 -13.20 -1.26 -6.93
CA ALA A 201 -12.06 -0.37 -7.22
C ALA A 201 -10.71 -0.92 -6.74
N VAL A 202 -10.69 -1.61 -5.59
CA VAL A 202 -9.47 -2.26 -5.08
C VAL A 202 -9.07 -3.42 -5.98
N LEU A 203 -10.03 -4.26 -6.37
CA LEU A 203 -9.78 -5.39 -7.25
C LEU A 203 -9.34 -4.93 -8.65
N ASP A 204 -9.91 -3.84 -9.18
CA ASP A 204 -9.50 -3.23 -10.45
C ASP A 204 -8.06 -2.70 -10.37
N THR A 205 -7.71 -2.05 -9.26
CA THR A 205 -6.34 -1.58 -9.02
C THR A 205 -5.33 -2.73 -9.04
N VAL A 206 -5.64 -3.84 -8.38
CA VAL A 206 -4.76 -5.04 -8.39
C VAL A 206 -4.61 -5.57 -9.82
N LYS A 207 -5.72 -5.74 -10.56
CA LYS A 207 -5.69 -6.22 -11.94
C LYS A 207 -4.84 -5.34 -12.87
N ARG A 208 -4.92 -4.02 -12.71
CA ARG A 208 -4.16 -3.05 -13.52
C ARG A 208 -2.69 -2.98 -13.15
N ALA A 209 -2.37 -3.17 -11.87
CA ALA A 209 -1.01 -3.13 -11.36
C ALA A 209 -0.22 -4.38 -11.78
N VAL A 210 -0.84 -5.57 -11.70
CA VAL A 210 -0.19 -6.84 -12.05
C VAL A 210 0.30 -6.81 -13.51
N GLY A 211 1.56 -7.20 -13.70
CA GLY A 211 2.23 -7.19 -15.00
C GLY A 211 2.95 -5.88 -15.35
N SER A 212 2.67 -4.78 -14.64
CA SER A 212 3.35 -3.49 -14.82
C SER A 212 4.21 -3.09 -13.62
N VAL A 213 3.80 -3.48 -12.41
CA VAL A 213 4.53 -3.23 -11.16
C VAL A 213 4.64 -4.54 -10.37
N HIS A 214 5.61 -4.64 -9.47
CA HIS A 214 5.66 -5.74 -8.52
C HIS A 214 4.53 -5.61 -7.51
N VAL A 215 3.68 -6.62 -7.37
CA VAL A 215 2.51 -6.57 -6.49
C VAL A 215 2.64 -7.62 -5.39
N GLU A 216 2.48 -7.19 -4.15
CA GLU A 216 2.22 -8.06 -3.01
C GLU A 216 0.89 -7.65 -2.36
N ILE A 217 0.19 -8.61 -1.78
CA ILE A 217 -1.14 -8.38 -1.20
C ILE A 217 -1.08 -8.59 0.30
N THR A 218 -1.67 -7.68 1.05
CA THR A 218 -1.89 -7.85 2.48
C THR A 218 -3.38 -8.04 2.76
N ASN A 219 -3.71 -9.07 3.53
CA ASN A 219 -5.04 -9.28 4.09
C ASN A 219 -4.94 -9.28 5.63
N LEU A 220 -5.41 -8.20 6.26
CA LEU A 220 -5.56 -8.16 7.71
C LEU A 220 -6.78 -9.01 8.09
N VAL A 221 -6.55 -10.17 8.70
CA VAL A 221 -7.61 -11.11 9.08
C VAL A 221 -8.19 -10.68 10.41
N ILE A 222 -9.51 -10.46 10.51
CA ILE A 222 -10.24 -9.96 11.68
C ILE A 222 -11.29 -11.00 12.09
N PRO A 223 -11.28 -11.47 13.35
CA PRO A 223 -12.16 -12.55 13.76
C PRO A 223 -13.64 -12.23 13.61
N GLY A 224 -14.39 -13.15 13.02
CA GLY A 224 -15.83 -13.02 12.78
C GLY A 224 -16.24 -12.04 11.68
N LEU A 225 -15.29 -11.43 10.96
CA LEU A 225 -15.61 -10.48 9.87
C LEU A 225 -15.15 -10.95 8.49
N ASN A 226 -13.89 -11.37 8.35
CA ASN A 226 -13.32 -11.76 7.05
C ASN A 226 -12.48 -13.06 7.13
N ASP A 227 -12.63 -13.83 8.21
CA ASP A 227 -11.83 -15.01 8.56
C ASP A 227 -12.49 -16.35 8.22
N SER A 228 -13.51 -16.35 7.35
CA SER A 228 -14.15 -17.58 6.87
C SER A 228 -13.37 -18.23 5.73
N ASP A 229 -13.49 -19.55 5.59
CA ASP A 229 -12.86 -20.29 4.49
C ASP A 229 -13.27 -19.75 3.12
N ASP A 230 -14.56 -19.43 2.94
CA ASP A 230 -15.07 -18.83 1.69
C ASP A 230 -14.36 -17.51 1.33
N MET A 231 -14.03 -16.68 2.31
CA MET A 231 -13.25 -15.45 2.06
C MET A 231 -11.82 -15.77 1.63
N PHE A 232 -11.18 -16.74 2.26
CA PHE A 232 -9.82 -17.17 1.90
C PHE A 232 -9.77 -17.82 0.52
N PHE A 233 -10.74 -18.68 0.18
CA PHE A 233 -10.84 -19.28 -1.15
C PHE A 233 -11.05 -18.20 -2.22
N LYS A 234 -11.98 -17.25 -2.02
CA LYS A 234 -12.21 -16.17 -2.98
C LYS A 234 -10.98 -15.31 -3.21
N LEU A 235 -10.24 -14.98 -2.14
CA LEU A 235 -9.02 -14.18 -2.25
C LEU A 235 -7.94 -14.97 -3.00
N THR A 236 -7.76 -16.23 -2.64
CA THR A 236 -6.79 -17.14 -3.27
C THR A 236 -7.09 -17.31 -4.75
N ASP A 237 -8.35 -17.57 -5.11
CA ASP A 237 -8.79 -17.75 -6.49
C ASP A 237 -8.59 -16.48 -7.33
N PHE A 238 -8.91 -15.32 -6.75
CA PHE A 238 -8.70 -14.04 -7.39
C PHE A 238 -7.22 -13.80 -7.72
N LEU A 239 -6.32 -14.03 -6.76
CA LEU A 239 -4.89 -13.79 -6.96
C LEU A 239 -4.25 -14.83 -7.87
N ALA A 240 -4.57 -16.12 -7.68
CA ALA A 240 -4.02 -17.19 -8.52
C ALA A 240 -4.50 -17.08 -9.98
N GLY A 241 -5.68 -16.52 -10.22
CA GLY A 241 -6.18 -16.19 -11.55
C GLY A 241 -5.43 -15.05 -12.24
N LEU A 242 -4.66 -14.25 -11.50
CA LEU A 242 -3.80 -13.19 -12.04
C LEU A 242 -2.36 -13.68 -12.19
N ASP A 243 -1.76 -14.15 -11.10
CA ASP A 243 -0.43 -14.77 -11.09
C ASP A 243 -0.22 -15.57 -9.78
N PRO A 244 0.00 -16.90 -9.86
CA PRO A 244 0.30 -17.75 -8.70
C PRO A 244 1.54 -17.36 -7.89
N LEU A 245 2.44 -16.55 -8.45
CA LEU A 245 3.63 -16.04 -7.77
C LEU A 245 3.36 -14.78 -6.94
N ILE A 246 2.17 -14.16 -7.00
CA ILE A 246 1.84 -13.00 -6.16
C ILE A 246 1.97 -13.39 -4.68
N PRO A 247 2.86 -12.71 -3.93
CA PRO A 247 2.96 -12.90 -2.49
C PRO A 247 1.70 -12.45 -1.76
N LEU A 248 1.17 -13.31 -0.89
CA LEU A 248 0.04 -13.01 -0.02
C LEU A 248 0.46 -13.04 1.45
N HIS A 249 0.22 -11.93 2.13
CA HIS A 249 0.49 -11.73 3.56
C HIS A 249 -0.83 -11.75 4.34
N PHE A 250 -1.03 -12.78 5.16
CA PHE A 250 -2.08 -12.78 6.17
C PHE A 250 -1.56 -12.08 7.42
N SER A 251 -2.04 -10.88 7.68
CA SER A 251 -1.61 -10.07 8.81
C SER A 251 -2.54 -10.27 10.00
N ARG A 252 -1.95 -10.44 11.19
CA ARG A 252 -2.72 -10.53 12.45
C ARG A 252 -3.36 -9.18 12.78
N TYR A 253 -4.67 -9.19 12.95
CA TYR A 253 -5.40 -8.11 13.59
C TYR A 253 -5.13 -8.05 15.09
N HIS A 254 -5.12 -6.83 15.62
CA HIS A 254 -5.15 -6.52 17.05
C HIS A 254 -6.23 -5.44 17.26
N PRO A 255 -6.87 -5.36 18.44
CA PRO A 255 -7.96 -4.43 18.68
C PRO A 255 -7.49 -2.97 18.67
N ASP A 256 -7.81 -2.28 17.58
CA ASP A 256 -7.55 -0.87 17.34
C ASP A 256 -8.83 -0.12 16.95
N TYR A 257 -8.83 1.19 17.19
CA TYR A 257 -9.89 2.13 16.84
C TYR A 257 -11.28 1.77 17.41
N ARG A 258 -12.18 1.20 16.61
CA ARG A 258 -13.57 0.88 17.00
C ARG A 258 -13.84 -0.62 16.99
N GLN A 259 -12.86 -1.47 16.70
CA GLN A 259 -13.03 -2.91 16.79
C GLN A 259 -12.57 -3.42 18.15
N THR A 260 -13.34 -4.37 18.70
CA THR A 260 -13.15 -4.92 20.04
C THR A 260 -12.96 -6.43 20.03
N ALA A 261 -13.00 -7.07 18.86
CA ALA A 261 -12.65 -8.48 18.73
C ALA A 261 -11.24 -8.73 19.29
N PRO A 262 -10.96 -9.91 19.86
CA PRO A 262 -9.61 -10.26 20.30
C PRO A 262 -8.64 -10.32 19.10
N PRO A 263 -7.31 -10.24 19.34
CA PRO A 263 -6.34 -10.44 18.27
C PRO A 263 -6.57 -11.77 17.55
N THR A 264 -6.35 -11.79 16.24
CA THR A 264 -6.60 -13.01 15.44
C THR A 264 -5.78 -14.18 15.96
N PRO A 265 -6.38 -15.35 16.23
CA PRO A 265 -5.63 -16.53 16.62
C PRO A 265 -4.62 -16.95 15.55
N LEU A 266 -3.43 -17.42 15.95
CA LEU A 266 -2.40 -17.85 15.00
C LEU A 266 -2.92 -18.99 14.10
N GLU A 267 -3.64 -19.95 14.68
CA GLU A 267 -4.29 -21.05 13.97
C GLU A 267 -5.21 -20.59 12.82
N THR A 268 -5.82 -19.41 12.93
CA THR A 268 -6.67 -18.85 11.88
C THR A 268 -5.84 -18.36 10.69
N LEU A 269 -4.67 -17.76 10.96
CA LEU A 269 -3.73 -17.31 9.92
C LEU A 269 -3.06 -18.51 9.25
N GLU A 270 -2.69 -19.53 10.03
CA GLU A 270 -2.13 -20.79 9.51
C GLU A 270 -3.14 -21.52 8.63
N ARG A 271 -4.41 -21.60 9.05
CA ARG A 271 -5.51 -22.14 8.23
C ARG A 271 -5.65 -21.38 6.92
N ALA A 272 -5.64 -20.04 6.95
CA ALA A 272 -5.71 -19.22 5.75
C ALA A 272 -4.53 -19.48 4.80
N ALA A 273 -3.32 -19.62 5.33
CA ALA A 273 -2.13 -19.96 4.57
C ALA A 273 -2.22 -21.37 3.96
N VAL A 274 -2.70 -22.37 4.69
CA VAL A 274 -2.90 -23.73 4.15
C VAL A 274 -3.85 -23.69 2.95
N ILE A 275 -5.00 -23.03 3.08
CA ILE A 275 -5.99 -22.86 1.99
C ILE A 275 -5.34 -22.18 0.78
N ALA A 276 -4.64 -21.06 1.01
CA ALA A 276 -4.02 -20.31 -0.06
C ALA A 276 -2.89 -21.09 -0.77
N SER A 277 -2.23 -22.02 -0.07
CA SER A 277 -1.08 -22.78 -0.58
C SER A 277 -1.43 -23.77 -1.69
N GLU A 278 -2.72 -24.09 -1.83
CA GLU A 278 -3.21 -24.94 -2.92
C GLU A 278 -2.99 -24.28 -4.28
N LYS A 279 -2.98 -22.94 -4.35
CA LYS A 279 -2.91 -22.20 -5.62
C LYS A 279 -1.78 -21.17 -5.66
N LEU A 280 -1.43 -20.55 -4.54
CA LEU A 280 -0.36 -19.55 -4.45
C LEU A 280 0.96 -20.17 -3.96
N LYS A 281 2.09 -19.61 -4.39
CA LYS A 281 3.42 -20.14 -4.06
C LYS A 281 4.09 -19.48 -2.86
N HIS A 282 3.71 -18.24 -2.57
CA HIS A 282 4.36 -17.38 -1.59
C HIS A 282 3.36 -16.83 -0.58
N LEU A 283 3.50 -17.30 0.66
CA LEU A 283 2.56 -17.04 1.74
C LEU A 283 3.33 -16.64 2.99
N PHE A 284 2.82 -15.60 3.64
CA PHE A 284 3.46 -14.98 4.79
C PHE A 284 2.41 -14.70 5.87
N ILE A 285 2.82 -14.84 7.12
CA ILE A 285 2.02 -14.51 8.30
C ILE A 285 2.70 -13.34 9.00
N GLY A 286 2.06 -12.18 8.92
CA GLY A 286 2.57 -10.93 9.46
C GLY A 286 2.01 -10.58 10.83
N ASN A 287 2.66 -9.60 11.47
CA ASN A 287 2.21 -9.00 12.73
C ASN A 287 2.10 -9.99 13.91
N ILE A 288 3.03 -10.96 13.93
CA ILE A 288 3.24 -11.94 15.01
C ILE A 288 4.67 -11.84 15.53
N ALA A 289 4.86 -12.12 16.82
CA ALA A 289 6.19 -12.32 17.40
C ALA A 289 6.62 -13.76 17.12
N SER A 290 7.29 -14.00 16.00
CA SER A 290 7.88 -15.29 15.68
C SER A 290 9.18 -15.09 14.92
N ASP A 291 10.26 -15.67 15.43
CA ASP A 291 11.62 -15.54 14.90
C ASP A 291 11.83 -16.38 13.62
N SER A 292 10.98 -17.39 13.37
CA SER A 292 11.07 -18.28 12.21
C SER A 292 9.96 -18.09 11.17
N ALA A 293 8.96 -17.25 11.46
CA ALA A 293 7.88 -16.98 10.53
C ALA A 293 8.40 -16.11 9.38
N ASN A 294 8.06 -16.50 8.14
CA ASN A 294 8.25 -15.74 6.89
C ASN A 294 9.55 -15.92 6.10
N GLN A 295 10.12 -17.11 6.19
CA GLN A 295 11.12 -17.60 5.23
C GLN A 295 10.51 -17.64 3.82
N THR A 296 11.28 -17.26 2.79
CA THR A 296 10.84 -17.47 1.40
C THR A 296 11.28 -18.85 0.94
N LEU A 297 10.33 -19.67 0.51
CA LEU A 297 10.61 -20.97 -0.10
C LEU A 297 10.57 -20.87 -1.63
N CYS A 298 11.48 -21.57 -2.31
CA CYS A 298 11.44 -21.68 -3.77
C CYS A 298 10.11 -22.29 -4.23
N PRO A 299 9.45 -21.73 -5.27
CA PRO A 299 8.15 -22.24 -5.73
C PRO A 299 8.23 -23.65 -6.31
N LYS A 300 9.43 -24.12 -6.70
CA LYS A 300 9.67 -25.44 -7.28
C LYS A 300 10.26 -26.43 -6.28
N CYS A 301 11.49 -26.19 -5.80
CA CYS A 301 12.20 -27.15 -4.95
C CYS A 301 11.92 -27.00 -3.45
N ARG A 302 11.14 -26.00 -3.04
CA ARG A 302 10.74 -25.69 -1.65
C ARG A 302 11.89 -25.45 -0.66
N LYS A 303 13.15 -25.44 -1.10
CA LYS A 303 14.28 -24.97 -0.28
C LYS A 303 14.09 -23.50 0.09
N VAL A 304 14.57 -23.13 1.27
CA VAL A 304 14.60 -21.74 1.72
C VAL A 304 15.56 -20.94 0.84
N ILE A 305 15.05 -19.91 0.18
CA ILE A 305 15.80 -19.01 -0.70
C ILE A 305 15.96 -17.60 -0.11
N ILE A 306 15.15 -17.23 0.88
CA ILE A 306 15.40 -16.03 1.69
C ILE A 306 15.16 -16.38 3.15
N GLU A 307 16.22 -16.27 3.95
CA GLU A 307 16.19 -16.46 5.40
C GLU A 307 15.95 -15.15 6.13
N ARG A 308 15.00 -15.14 7.07
CA ARG A 308 14.62 -13.95 7.84
C ARG A 308 14.47 -14.22 9.33
N SER A 309 14.88 -13.23 10.11
CA SER A 309 14.61 -13.10 11.54
C SER A 309 13.83 -11.80 11.77
N GLY A 310 12.51 -11.91 11.83
CA GLY A 310 11.62 -10.75 11.82
C GLY A 310 11.75 -9.93 10.52
N TYR A 311 12.18 -8.67 10.62
CA TYR A 311 12.42 -7.79 9.47
C TYR A 311 13.89 -7.78 8.98
N VAL A 312 14.75 -8.63 9.56
CA VAL A 312 16.14 -8.76 9.12
C VAL A 312 16.23 -9.92 8.14
N VAL A 313 16.88 -9.70 7.00
CA VAL A 313 17.23 -10.76 6.05
C VAL A 313 18.64 -11.25 6.38
N ASP A 314 18.71 -12.52 6.77
CA ASP A 314 19.97 -13.16 7.19
C ASP A 314 20.73 -13.71 5.98
N LYS A 315 20.00 -14.24 4.98
CA LYS A 315 20.59 -14.84 3.79
C LYS A 315 19.65 -14.81 2.60
N VAL A 316 20.22 -14.58 1.42
CA VAL A 316 19.54 -14.65 0.13
C VAL A 316 20.26 -15.69 -0.73
N THR A 317 19.51 -16.65 -1.28
CA THR A 317 20.00 -17.68 -2.21
C THR A 317 19.21 -17.61 -3.51
N ILE A 318 19.32 -16.45 -4.16
CA ILE A 318 18.68 -16.10 -5.42
C ILE A 318 19.79 -15.56 -6.35
N ASP A 319 19.66 -15.84 -7.63
CA ASP A 319 20.52 -15.31 -8.68
C ASP A 319 19.63 -14.71 -9.77
N ASN A 320 19.55 -13.37 -9.81
CA ASN A 320 18.78 -12.61 -10.78
C ASN A 320 17.32 -13.10 -10.90
N GLY A 321 16.63 -13.18 -9.76
CA GLY A 321 15.24 -13.64 -9.68
C GLY A 321 15.05 -15.17 -9.74
N LYS A 322 16.11 -15.96 -9.96
CA LYS A 322 16.06 -17.42 -10.01
C LYS A 322 16.57 -18.07 -8.73
N CYS A 323 15.99 -19.21 -8.37
CA CYS A 323 16.40 -19.97 -7.21
C CYS A 323 17.83 -20.49 -7.38
N GLY A 324 18.74 -20.14 -6.45
CA GLY A 324 20.14 -20.56 -6.49
C GLY A 324 20.36 -22.08 -6.36
N PHE A 325 19.32 -22.85 -6.03
CA PHE A 325 19.41 -24.32 -5.92
C PHE A 325 18.89 -25.09 -7.14
N CYS A 326 17.92 -24.54 -7.89
CA CYS A 326 17.25 -25.28 -8.96
C CYS A 326 16.93 -24.46 -10.21
N GLY A 327 17.29 -23.16 -10.23
CA GLY A 327 17.12 -22.27 -11.37
C GLY A 327 15.68 -21.86 -11.69
N ALA A 328 14.69 -22.23 -10.87
CA ALA A 328 13.31 -21.82 -11.07
C ALA A 328 13.11 -20.33 -10.81
N GLU A 329 12.28 -19.67 -11.63
CA GLU A 329 11.80 -18.31 -11.37
C GLU A 329 11.15 -18.24 -9.98
N THR A 330 11.50 -17.20 -9.22
CA THR A 330 11.03 -17.02 -7.83
C THR A 330 10.02 -15.89 -7.68
N GLY A 331 9.90 -15.00 -8.67
CA GLY A 331 9.11 -13.77 -8.54
C GLY A 331 9.76 -12.70 -7.65
N VAL A 332 10.97 -12.95 -7.13
CA VAL A 332 11.72 -11.98 -6.32
C VAL A 332 12.49 -11.02 -7.22
N ILE A 333 12.39 -9.73 -6.92
CA ILE A 333 13.09 -8.63 -7.59
C ILE A 333 14.21 -8.11 -6.70
N GLY A 334 15.37 -7.79 -7.30
CA GLY A 334 16.49 -7.14 -6.60
C GLY A 334 17.27 -8.07 -5.68
N ALA A 335 17.28 -9.37 -5.99
CA ALA A 335 17.94 -10.44 -5.23
C ALA A 335 18.73 -11.37 -6.16
#